data_AF-K1TIJ3-F1
#
_entry.id   AF-K1TIJ3-F1
#
_cell.length_a   1.000
_cell.length_b   1.000
_cell.length_c   1.000
_cell.angle_alpha   90.00
_cell.angle_beta   90.00
_cell.angle_gamma   90.00
#
_symmetry.space_group_name_H-M   'P 1'
#
loop_
_entity.id
_entity.type
_entity.pdbx_description
1 polymer ?
#
loop_
_entity_poly.entity_id
_entity_poly.type
_entity_poly.pdbx_seq_one_letter_code
_entity_poly.pdbx_strand_id
1 'polypeptide(L)' 'MILNGSQIFVEVLAEQGVDTIFGYPGGAVLNLYDELYK' A
#
# COMPACT_ATOMS: atom_id res chain seq x y z
N MET A 1 8.85 12.33 10.60
CA MET A 1 7.47 11.87 10.90
C MET A 1 7.47 10.36 10.87
N ILE A 2 6.69 9.71 11.74
CA ILE A 2 6.54 8.25 11.71
C ILE A 2 5.50 7.92 10.63
N LEU A 3 5.86 7.08 9.66
CA LEU A 3 4.96 6.61 8.61
C LEU A 3 3.86 5.71 9.20
N ASN A 4 2.67 5.76 8.64
CA ASN A 4 1.62 4.79 8.99
C ASN A 4 1.81 3.46 8.23
N GLY A 5 1.07 2.43 8.64
CA GLY A 5 1.22 1.09 8.06
C GLY A 5 1.00 1.02 6.55
N SER A 6 0.05 1.79 5.99
CA SER A 6 -0.19 1.83 4.54
C SER A 6 0.97 2.46 3.79
N GLN A 7 1.51 3.55 4.33
CA GLN A 7 2.66 4.25 3.74
C GLN A 7 3.89 3.35 3.69
N ILE A 8 4.19 2.67 4.81
CA ILE A 8 5.30 1.71 4.89
C ILE A 8 5.09 0.58 3.87
N PHE A 9 3.87 0.09 3.73
CA PHE A 9 3.55 -0.99 2.78
C PHE A 9 3.86 -0.58 1.33
N VAL A 10 3.39 0.59 0.90
CA VAL A 10 3.60 1.08 -0.47
C VAL A 10 5.08 1.39 -0.72
N GLU A 11 5.76 2.05 0.22
CA GLU A 11 7.17 2.42 0.09
C GLU A 11 8.08 1.21 -0.06
N VAL A 12 7.91 0.18 0.79
CA VAL A 12 8.70 -1.06 0.69
C VAL A 12 8.45 -1.79 -0.62
N LEU A 13 7.21 -1.84 -1.11
CA LEU A 13 6.91 -2.48 -2.40
C LEU A 13 7.59 -1.75 -3.56
N ALA A 14 7.57 -0.42 -3.55
CA ALA A 14 8.26 0.40 -4.54
C ALA A 14 9.79 0.20 -4.48
N GLU A 15 10.39 0.17 -3.28
CA GLU A 15 11.82 -0.10 -3.08
C GLU A 15 12.24 -1.47 -3.61
N GLN A 16 11.39 -2.49 -3.48
CA GLN A 16 11.63 -3.83 -4.01
C GLN A 16 11.30 -3.96 -5.51
N GLY A 17 10.86 -2.88 -6.17
CA GLY A 17 10.54 -2.87 -7.59
C GLY A 17 9.28 -3.65 -7.94
N VAL A 18 8.33 -3.78 -7.01
CA VAL A 18 7.03 -4.43 -7.28
C VAL A 18 6.16 -3.48 -8.11
N ASP A 19 5.79 -3.90 -9.32
CA ASP A 19 4.93 -3.14 -10.22
C ASP A 19 3.45 -3.58 -10.20
N THR A 20 3.16 -4.81 -9.77
CA THR A 20 1.82 -5.40 -9.82
C THR A 20 1.47 -6.08 -8.51
N ILE A 21 0.26 -5.79 -7.98
CA ILE A 21 -0.29 -6.39 -6.76
C ILE A 21 -1.67 -6.98 -7.08
N PHE A 22 -1.89 -8.22 -6.65
CA PHE A 22 -3.24 -8.79 -6.64
C PHE A 22 -3.97 -8.37 -5.37
N GLY A 23 -5.04 -7.58 -5.52
CA GLY A 23 -5.87 -7.12 -4.40
C GLY A 23 -7.26 -7.73 -4.44
N TYR A 24 -7.72 -8.25 -3.30
CA TYR A 24 -9.13 -8.56 -3.07
C TYR A 24 -9.73 -7.50 -2.13
N PRO A 25 -10.71 -6.69 -2.57
CA PRO A 25 -11.19 -5.56 -1.80
C PRO A 25 -12.02 -5.97 -0.58
N GLY A 26 -11.96 -5.13 0.47
CA GLY A 26 -12.72 -5.29 1.70
C GLY A 26 -12.48 -4.13 2.66
N GLY A 27 -13.39 -3.91 3.62
CA GLY A 27 -13.35 -2.73 4.50
C GLY A 27 -12.05 -2.56 5.29
N ALA A 28 -11.42 -3.67 5.70
CA ALA A 28 -10.17 -3.64 6.46
C ALA A 28 -8.95 -3.14 5.67
N VAL A 29 -8.99 -3.21 4.33
CA VAL A 29 -7.85 -2.91 3.45
C VAL A 29 -8.06 -1.64 2.62
N LEU A 30 -9.15 -0.89 2.83
CA LEU A 30 -9.43 0.35 2.09
C LEU A 30 -8.28 1.36 2.19
N ASN A 31 -7.71 1.53 3.39
CA ASN A 31 -6.56 2.43 3.61
C ASN A 31 -5.30 2.04 2.81
N LEU A 32 -5.16 0.78 2.38
CA LEU A 32 -4.05 0.36 1.51
C LEU A 32 -4.32 0.78 0.07
N TYR A 33 -5.55 0.61 -0.42
CA TYR A 33 -5.93 1.09 -1.75
C TYR A 33 -5.82 2.61 -1.83
N ASP A 34 -6.31 3.33 -0.82
CA ASP A 34 -6.20 4.79 -0.77
C ASP A 34 -4.75 5.27 -0.86
N GLU A 35 -3.79 4.53 -0.30
CA GLU A 35 -2.36 4.88 -0.39
C GLU A 35 -1.76 4.48 -1.74
N LEU A 36 -2.16 3.33 -2.32
CA LEU A 36 -1.71 2.89 -3.65
C LEU A 36 -2.14 3.83 -4.79
N TYR A 37 -3.22 4.60 -4.59
CA TYR A 37 -3.72 5.58 -5.58
C TYR A 37 -3.22 7.02 -5.36
N LYS A 38 -2.41 7.29 -4.33
CA LYS A 38 -1.77 8.60 -4.11
C LYS A 38 -0.53 8.77 -4.97
#